data_AF-A0AAX3NL35-F1
#
_entry.id   AF-A0AAX3NL35-F1
#
_cell.length_a   1.000
_cell.length_b   1.000
_cell.length_c   1.000
_cell.angle_alpha   90.00
_cell.angle_beta   90.00
_cell.angle_gamma   90.00
#
_symmetry.space_group_name_H-M   'P 1'
#
loop_
_entity.id
_entity.type
_entity.pdbx_description
1 polymer ?
#
loop_
_entity_poly.entity_id
_entity_poly.type
_entity_poly.pdbx_seq_one_letter_code
_entity_poly.pdbx_strand_id
1 'polypeptide(L)'
;MTLEVASNALQSSRQRLVNEYVRLARTMWLSLTPADWWNDAVTYGAAARLALLELALIGQVRRLGVSYADQTLRMVGVTPAGNVQQLVYPRVNTDPWLVAARPAESYRGEAVKNPDIRPETWPKKGDELFDEVNKWLQSALQRLQTNVWDDVERASTDATLGRYRGSKVLEYRRVLHPELSRSGSCGLCIAASDRWYSTGALLPLHANCKCGVAPAGSDYDPGFQLNSDDLKKLYAQAGGTTAAALKNVRVKTITHGELGPILMAQDARDTPNSVPGKDSDKWTTPDRKTTLQQFQRMKDRAIEFSKRYKQVSDTGKEVSFRYEGRTYRFKPSIHLRQSWAYQRALLNQVQSMLGTAA
;
A
#
# COMPACT_ATOMS: atom_id res chain seq x y z
N MET A 1 1.28 28.52 -12.47
CA MET A 1 0.72 27.17 -12.24
C MET A 1 -0.07 27.22 -10.95
N THR A 2 -1.32 26.72 -10.93
CA THR A 2 -2.16 26.72 -9.72
C THR A 2 -1.94 25.46 -8.88
N LEU A 3 -2.36 25.49 -7.61
CA LEU A 3 -2.31 24.34 -6.71
C LEU A 3 -3.12 23.14 -7.25
N GLU A 4 -4.29 23.43 -7.82
CA GLU A 4 -5.14 22.44 -8.48
C GLU A 4 -4.39 21.72 -9.63
N VAL A 5 -3.76 22.49 -10.53
CA VAL A 5 -2.99 21.94 -11.65
C VAL A 5 -1.82 21.07 -11.15
N ALA A 6 -1.07 21.54 -10.15
CA ALA A 6 0.04 20.77 -9.58
C ALA A 6 -0.44 19.46 -8.96
N SER A 7 -1.56 19.49 -8.24
CA SER A 7 -2.08 18.31 -7.57
C SER A 7 -2.69 17.30 -8.56
N ASN A 8 -3.40 17.78 -9.58
CA ASN A 8 -3.91 16.94 -10.67
C ASN A 8 -2.77 16.27 -11.46
N ALA A 9 -1.66 16.98 -11.68
CA ALA A 9 -0.46 16.42 -12.28
C ALA A 9 0.19 15.32 -11.41
N LEU A 10 0.29 15.54 -10.09
CA LEU A 10 0.80 14.54 -9.14
C LEU A 10 -0.08 13.29 -9.16
N GLN A 11 -1.40 13.45 -9.00
CA GLN A 11 -2.34 12.33 -8.92
C GLN A 11 -2.39 11.55 -10.22
N SER A 12 -2.43 12.22 -11.37
CA SER A 12 -2.38 11.57 -12.68
C SER A 12 -1.08 10.77 -12.88
N SER A 13 0.06 11.33 -12.44
CA SER A 13 1.35 10.64 -12.52
C SER A 13 1.40 9.41 -11.61
N ARG A 14 0.92 9.53 -10.37
CA ARG A 14 0.79 8.40 -9.44
C ARG A 14 -0.13 7.31 -9.97
N GLN A 15 -1.30 7.68 -10.50
CA GLN A 15 -2.26 6.75 -11.09
C GLN A 15 -1.66 5.96 -12.25
N ARG A 16 -0.88 6.60 -13.13
CA ARG A 16 -0.17 5.90 -14.22
C ARG A 16 0.80 4.86 -13.68
N LEU A 17 1.60 5.22 -12.68
CA LEU A 17 2.57 4.30 -12.06
C LEU A 17 1.89 3.11 -11.37
N VAL A 18 0.81 3.36 -10.62
CA VAL A 18 0.02 2.30 -9.98
C VAL A 18 -0.62 1.38 -11.02
N ASN A 19 -1.22 1.94 -12.07
CA ASN A 19 -1.86 1.16 -13.13
C ASN A 19 -0.85 0.21 -13.81
N GLU A 20 0.36 0.70 -14.07
CA GLU A 20 1.41 -0.12 -14.68
C GLU A 20 1.87 -1.25 -13.75
N TYR A 21 2.08 -0.96 -12.46
CA TYR A 21 2.39 -2.00 -11.48
C TYR A 21 1.26 -3.04 -11.36
N VAL A 22 0.01 -2.59 -11.23
CA VAL A 22 -1.16 -3.48 -11.12
C VAL A 22 -1.30 -4.34 -12.37
N ARG A 23 -1.06 -3.78 -13.56
CA ARG A 23 -1.07 -4.54 -14.82
C ARG A 23 -0.03 -5.65 -14.80
N LEU A 24 1.22 -5.33 -14.48
CA LEU A 24 2.31 -6.32 -14.40
C LEU A 24 2.05 -7.39 -13.34
N ALA A 25 1.59 -6.98 -12.16
CA ALA A 25 1.27 -7.87 -11.06
C ALA A 25 0.09 -8.79 -11.38
N ARG A 26 -0.97 -8.26 -12.01
CA ARG A 26 -2.12 -9.05 -12.47
C ARG A 26 -1.69 -10.08 -13.51
N THR A 27 -0.88 -9.69 -14.50
CA THR A 27 -0.35 -10.63 -15.50
C THR A 27 0.47 -11.74 -14.84
N MET A 28 1.32 -11.41 -13.86
CA MET A 28 2.10 -12.40 -13.12
C MET A 28 1.20 -13.39 -12.37
N TRP A 29 0.27 -12.89 -11.54
CA TRP A 29 -0.61 -13.76 -10.74
C TRP A 29 -1.52 -14.64 -11.59
N LEU A 30 -2.07 -14.10 -12.69
CA LEU A 30 -2.95 -14.85 -13.58
C LEU A 30 -2.21 -15.81 -14.52
N SER A 31 -0.88 -15.73 -14.61
CA SER A 31 -0.07 -16.72 -15.35
C SER A 31 0.11 -18.04 -14.60
N LEU A 32 -0.14 -18.06 -13.30
CA LEU A 32 0.03 -19.24 -12.45
C LEU A 32 -1.15 -20.21 -12.61
N THR A 33 -0.93 -21.51 -12.42
CA THR A 33 -1.99 -22.53 -12.41
C THR A 33 -2.74 -22.53 -11.07
N PRO A 34 -3.96 -23.10 -10.96
CA PRO A 34 -4.64 -23.23 -9.68
C PRO A 34 -3.80 -23.90 -8.58
N ALA A 35 -3.03 -24.93 -8.93
CA ALA A 35 -2.14 -25.63 -7.99
C ALA A 35 -1.00 -24.73 -7.48
N ASP A 36 -0.47 -23.85 -8.33
CA ASP A 36 0.59 -22.92 -7.95
C ASP A 36 0.13 -21.91 -6.89
N TRP A 37 -1.15 -21.52 -6.89
CA TRP A 37 -1.70 -20.65 -5.86
C TRP A 37 -1.65 -21.28 -4.46
N TRP A 38 -1.46 -22.59 -4.34
CA TRP A 38 -1.26 -23.33 -3.08
C TRP A 38 0.19 -23.76 -2.84
N ASN A 39 1.10 -23.44 -3.75
CA ASN A 39 2.52 -23.77 -3.63
C ASN A 39 3.30 -22.54 -3.15
N ASP A 40 3.76 -22.54 -1.89
CA ASP A 40 4.44 -21.38 -1.33
C ASP A 40 5.74 -21.07 -2.08
N ALA A 41 6.40 -22.07 -2.66
CA ALA A 41 7.58 -21.84 -3.51
C ALA A 41 7.22 -20.97 -4.73
N VAL A 42 6.06 -21.19 -5.34
CA VAL A 42 5.67 -20.45 -6.54
C VAL A 42 5.13 -19.06 -6.16
N THR A 43 4.23 -18.99 -5.17
CA THR A 43 3.62 -17.72 -4.75
C THR A 43 4.65 -16.76 -4.15
N TYR A 44 5.61 -17.23 -3.36
CA TYR A 44 6.66 -16.36 -2.83
C TYR A 44 7.71 -16.00 -3.88
N GLY A 45 7.96 -16.83 -4.89
CA GLY A 45 8.79 -16.44 -6.03
C GLY A 45 8.15 -15.33 -6.87
N ALA A 46 6.85 -15.44 -7.15
CA ALA A 46 6.09 -14.36 -7.81
C ALA A 46 6.12 -13.08 -6.96
N ALA A 47 5.82 -13.19 -5.66
CA ALA A 47 5.88 -12.08 -4.72
C ALA A 47 7.27 -11.42 -4.65
N ALA A 48 8.35 -12.18 -4.78
CA ALA A 48 9.71 -11.65 -4.78
C ALA A 48 9.95 -10.67 -5.94
N ARG A 49 9.48 -11.03 -7.15
CA ARG A 49 9.54 -10.14 -8.31
C ARG A 49 8.67 -8.90 -8.11
N LEU A 50 7.46 -9.07 -7.59
CA LEU A 50 6.54 -7.95 -7.38
C LEU A 50 7.04 -6.98 -6.30
N ALA A 51 7.68 -7.48 -5.24
CA ALA A 51 8.31 -6.66 -4.23
C ALA A 51 9.39 -5.72 -4.80
N LEU A 52 10.20 -6.19 -5.76
CA LEU A 52 11.18 -5.33 -6.45
C LEU A 52 10.51 -4.24 -7.30
N LEU A 53 9.45 -4.60 -8.02
CA LEU A 53 8.67 -3.64 -8.81
C LEU A 53 8.01 -2.60 -7.91
N GLU A 54 7.48 -3.02 -6.75
CA GLU A 54 6.89 -2.13 -5.76
C GLU A 54 7.93 -1.19 -5.14
N LEU A 55 9.12 -1.68 -4.80
CA LEU A 55 10.20 -0.81 -4.29
C LEU A 55 10.61 0.27 -5.31
N ALA A 56 10.68 -0.09 -6.59
CA ALA A 56 10.94 0.87 -7.66
C ALA A 56 9.80 1.89 -7.81
N LEU A 57 8.54 1.43 -7.75
CA LEU A 57 7.34 2.27 -7.74
C LEU A 57 7.36 3.26 -6.58
N ILE A 58 7.63 2.80 -5.36
CA ILE A 58 7.72 3.64 -4.16
C ILE A 58 8.77 4.72 -4.33
N GLY A 59 9.97 4.37 -4.83
CA GLY A 59 11.02 5.37 -5.09
C GLY A 59 10.58 6.45 -6.10
N GLN A 60 9.87 6.05 -7.17
CA GLN A 60 9.35 7.00 -8.16
C GLN A 60 8.27 7.91 -7.57
N VAL A 61 7.32 7.34 -6.83
CA VAL A 61 6.23 8.08 -6.20
C VAL A 61 6.75 9.07 -5.16
N ARG A 62 7.76 8.70 -4.37
CA ARG A 62 8.41 9.63 -3.42
C ARG A 62 9.04 10.81 -4.14
N ARG A 63 9.70 10.59 -5.30
CA ARG A 63 10.22 11.69 -6.14
C ARG A 63 9.12 12.59 -6.67
N LEU A 64 7.96 12.03 -7.08
CA LEU A 64 6.80 12.83 -7.46
C LEU A 64 6.29 13.68 -6.29
N GLY A 65 6.23 13.11 -5.08
CA GLY A 65 5.85 13.83 -3.86
C GLY A 65 6.77 15.00 -3.54
N VAL A 66 8.09 14.84 -3.71
CA VAL A 66 9.09 15.92 -3.56
C VAL A 66 8.92 16.97 -4.66
N SER A 67 8.77 16.56 -5.92
CA SER A 67 8.58 17.50 -7.03
C SER A 67 7.31 18.34 -6.85
N TYR A 68 6.23 17.73 -6.38
CA TYR A 68 4.99 18.43 -6.06
C TYR A 68 5.20 19.41 -4.88
N ALA A 69 5.89 18.98 -3.83
CA ALA A 69 6.21 19.86 -2.70
C ALA A 69 7.02 21.09 -3.14
N ASP A 70 8.01 20.91 -4.00
CA ASP A 70 8.82 22.01 -4.53
C ASP A 70 7.97 23.03 -5.29
N GLN A 71 6.99 22.55 -6.05
CA GLN A 71 6.06 23.39 -6.78
C GLN A 71 5.15 24.18 -5.84
N THR A 72 4.53 23.53 -4.85
CA THR A 72 3.59 24.17 -3.93
C THR A 72 4.29 25.12 -2.96
N LEU A 73 5.51 24.81 -2.51
CA LEU A 73 6.33 25.72 -1.71
C LEU A 73 6.64 27.01 -2.46
N ARG A 74 7.02 26.92 -3.75
CA ARG A 74 7.28 28.11 -4.58
C ARG A 74 6.03 28.95 -4.80
N MET A 75 4.85 28.33 -4.87
CA MET A 75 3.58 29.06 -4.99
C MET A 75 3.29 29.94 -3.77
N VAL A 76 3.76 29.53 -2.58
CA VAL A 76 3.61 30.30 -1.34
C VAL A 76 4.86 31.12 -0.99
N GLY A 77 5.75 31.35 -1.97
CA GLY A 77 6.95 32.17 -1.79
C GLY A 77 8.07 31.53 -0.97
N VAL A 78 7.99 30.22 -0.66
CA VAL A 78 9.00 29.49 0.10
C VAL A 78 10.00 28.83 -0.85
N THR A 79 11.29 29.04 -0.58
CA THR A 79 12.37 28.34 -1.31
C THR A 79 12.50 26.89 -0.80
N PRO A 80 12.34 25.88 -1.67
CA PRO A 80 12.40 24.48 -1.24
C PRO A 80 13.80 24.09 -0.74
N ALA A 81 13.85 23.43 0.42
CA ALA A 81 15.08 23.00 1.09
C ALA A 81 14.93 21.64 1.80
N GLY A 82 16.04 21.08 2.26
CA GLY A 82 16.11 19.81 3.01
C GLY A 82 16.10 18.55 2.14
N ASN A 83 16.87 17.54 2.52
CA ASN A 83 16.93 16.29 1.78
C ASN A 83 15.82 15.32 2.22
N VAL A 84 15.15 14.68 1.25
CA VAL A 84 14.14 13.65 1.52
C VAL A 84 14.67 12.31 1.04
N GLN A 85 14.65 11.33 1.94
CA GLN A 85 15.08 9.97 1.62
C GLN A 85 14.28 9.40 0.46
N GLN A 86 14.97 8.98 -0.60
CA GLN A 86 14.33 8.53 -1.85
C GLN A 86 13.56 7.23 -1.69
N LEU A 87 13.98 6.35 -0.77
CA LEU A 87 13.34 5.05 -0.54
C LEU A 87 13.14 4.81 0.96
N VAL A 88 11.89 5.03 1.37
CA VAL A 88 11.31 4.62 2.65
C VAL A 88 10.06 3.82 2.33
N TYR A 89 9.98 2.57 2.76
CA TYR A 89 8.79 1.74 2.55
C TYR A 89 7.71 2.14 3.58
N PRO A 90 6.43 2.30 3.18
CA PRO A 90 5.43 2.99 3.99
C PRO A 90 4.77 2.13 5.08
N ARG A 91 5.19 0.87 5.23
CA ARG A 91 4.69 -0.06 6.25
C ARG A 91 5.78 -0.39 7.26
N VAL A 92 5.41 -0.69 8.49
CA VAL A 92 6.26 -1.33 9.51
C VAL A 92 5.73 -2.71 9.89
N ASN A 93 6.45 -3.47 10.71
CA ASN A 93 6.03 -4.80 11.19
C ASN A 93 5.72 -5.84 10.08
N THR A 94 6.08 -5.51 8.84
CA THR A 94 6.00 -6.36 7.65
C THR A 94 7.14 -5.94 6.72
N ASP A 95 7.21 -6.52 5.53
CA ASP A 95 8.14 -6.10 4.48
C ASP A 95 7.47 -6.24 3.09
N PRO A 96 8.03 -5.58 2.04
CA PRO A 96 7.45 -5.60 0.69
C PRO A 96 7.22 -7.00 0.14
N TRP A 97 8.05 -7.98 0.51
CA TRP A 97 7.92 -9.34 0.01
C TRP A 97 6.70 -10.05 0.60
N LEU A 98 6.46 -9.89 1.90
CA LEU A 98 5.25 -10.42 2.55
C LEU A 98 3.98 -9.71 2.05
N VAL A 99 4.03 -8.39 1.84
CA VAL A 99 2.89 -7.62 1.32
C VAL A 99 2.53 -8.07 -0.10
N ALA A 100 3.54 -8.29 -0.94
CA ALA A 100 3.37 -8.80 -2.29
C ALA A 100 2.79 -10.22 -2.33
N ALA A 101 2.94 -11.04 -1.27
CA ALA A 101 2.38 -12.40 -1.20
C ALA A 101 0.89 -12.46 -0.83
N ARG A 102 0.31 -11.36 -0.32
CA ARG A 102 -1.08 -11.29 0.15
C ARG A 102 -2.16 -11.63 -0.87
N PRO A 103 -2.03 -11.35 -2.18
CA PRO A 103 -3.02 -11.78 -3.16
C PRO A 103 -3.27 -13.29 -3.09
N ALA A 104 -2.21 -14.10 -2.95
CA ALA A 104 -2.33 -15.55 -2.79
C ALA A 104 -3.04 -15.92 -1.48
N GLU A 105 -2.81 -15.19 -0.40
CA GLU A 105 -3.49 -15.41 0.88
C GLU A 105 -4.97 -15.07 0.82
N SER A 106 -5.34 -13.97 0.15
CA SER A 106 -6.74 -13.59 -0.07
C SER A 106 -7.47 -14.61 -0.94
N TYR A 107 -6.84 -15.11 -2.01
CA TYR A 107 -7.38 -16.22 -2.79
C TYR A 107 -7.62 -17.45 -1.92
N ARG A 108 -6.60 -17.89 -1.17
CA ARG A 108 -6.70 -19.07 -0.29
C ARG A 108 -7.79 -18.87 0.76
N GLY A 109 -7.90 -17.68 1.34
CA GLY A 109 -8.88 -17.34 2.36
C GLY A 109 -10.33 -17.43 1.87
N GLU A 110 -10.59 -17.11 0.59
CA GLU A 110 -11.89 -17.36 -0.03
C GLU A 110 -12.06 -18.84 -0.41
N ALA A 111 -11.04 -19.45 -1.02
CA ALA A 111 -11.10 -20.84 -1.49
C ALA A 111 -11.28 -21.88 -0.37
N VAL A 112 -10.77 -21.64 0.84
CA VAL A 112 -10.99 -22.54 1.98
C VAL A 112 -12.44 -22.58 2.46
N LYS A 113 -13.26 -21.57 2.13
CA LYS A 113 -14.69 -21.55 2.49
C LYS A 113 -15.49 -22.59 1.71
N ASN A 114 -14.97 -23.02 0.56
CA ASN A 114 -15.55 -24.07 -0.28
C ASN A 114 -14.49 -25.18 -0.49
N PRO A 115 -14.26 -26.06 0.50
CA PRO A 115 -13.15 -27.01 0.47
C PRO A 115 -13.24 -28.04 -0.65
N ASP A 116 -14.44 -28.32 -1.14
CA ASP A 116 -14.71 -29.32 -2.19
C ASP A 116 -14.35 -28.82 -3.60
N ILE A 117 -14.18 -27.52 -3.78
CA ILE A 117 -13.84 -26.92 -5.07
C ILE A 117 -12.31 -26.83 -5.20
N ARG A 118 -11.72 -27.71 -6.02
CA ARG A 118 -10.28 -27.75 -6.31
C ARG A 118 -10.04 -27.84 -7.82
N PRO A 119 -10.06 -26.71 -8.54
CA PRO A 119 -9.88 -26.72 -9.99
C PRO A 119 -8.47 -27.19 -10.36
N GLU A 120 -8.36 -28.12 -11.31
CA GLU A 120 -7.07 -28.51 -11.90
C GLU A 120 -6.57 -27.46 -12.90
N THR A 121 -7.50 -26.88 -13.66
CA THR A 121 -7.28 -25.77 -14.60
C THR A 121 -8.24 -24.62 -14.30
N TRP A 122 -7.90 -23.40 -14.71
CA TRP A 122 -8.81 -22.27 -14.54
C TRP A 122 -10.13 -22.50 -15.30
N PRO A 123 -11.29 -22.45 -14.62
CA PRO A 123 -12.57 -22.56 -15.29
C PRO A 123 -12.77 -21.38 -16.25
N LYS A 124 -13.46 -21.64 -17.35
CA LYS A 124 -13.84 -20.67 -18.37
C LYS A 124 -15.26 -20.17 -18.10
N LYS A 125 -15.57 -19.00 -18.65
CA LYS A 125 -16.93 -18.46 -18.57
C LYS A 125 -17.93 -19.45 -19.17
N GLY A 126 -18.93 -19.85 -18.38
CA GLY A 126 -19.91 -20.87 -18.74
C GLY A 126 -19.72 -22.19 -18.00
N ASP A 127 -18.53 -22.43 -17.42
CA ASP A 127 -18.30 -23.58 -16.55
C ASP A 127 -19.02 -23.38 -15.20
N GLU A 128 -19.52 -24.46 -14.61
CA GLU A 128 -20.23 -24.45 -13.32
C GLU A 128 -19.44 -23.78 -12.20
N LEU A 129 -18.12 -24.02 -12.15
CA LEU A 129 -17.24 -23.49 -11.11
C LEU A 129 -16.74 -22.07 -11.38
N PHE A 130 -17.04 -21.49 -12.55
CA PHE A 130 -16.45 -20.23 -12.99
C PHE A 130 -16.71 -19.09 -12.02
N ASP A 131 -17.97 -18.87 -11.65
CA ASP A 131 -18.35 -17.72 -10.82
C ASP A 131 -17.70 -17.81 -9.44
N GLU A 132 -17.63 -19.00 -8.85
CA GLU A 132 -17.05 -19.20 -7.54
C GLU A 132 -15.53 -19.01 -7.54
N VAL A 133 -14.82 -19.64 -8.48
CA VAL A 133 -13.36 -19.47 -8.61
C VAL A 133 -13.00 -18.01 -8.99
N ASN A 134 -13.81 -17.37 -9.83
CA ASN A 134 -13.61 -15.97 -10.19
C ASN A 134 -13.76 -15.05 -8.97
N LYS A 135 -14.69 -15.31 -8.03
CA LYS A 135 -14.77 -14.52 -6.77
C LYS A 135 -13.45 -14.57 -5.99
N TRP A 136 -12.80 -15.73 -5.91
CA TRP A 136 -11.53 -15.87 -5.18
C TRP A 136 -10.40 -15.09 -5.87
N LEU A 137 -10.33 -15.16 -7.21
CA LEU A 137 -9.40 -14.37 -8.02
C LEU A 137 -9.67 -12.87 -7.88
N GLN A 138 -10.93 -12.44 -7.88
CA GLN A 138 -11.28 -11.04 -7.64
C GLN A 138 -10.86 -10.57 -6.25
N SER A 139 -11.01 -11.40 -5.21
CA SER A 139 -10.53 -11.09 -3.86
C SER A 139 -9.02 -10.86 -3.84
N ALA A 140 -8.24 -11.70 -4.53
CA ALA A 140 -6.79 -11.54 -4.67
C ALA A 140 -6.41 -10.25 -5.41
N LEU A 141 -7.08 -9.96 -6.53
CA LEU A 141 -6.81 -8.77 -7.33
C LEU A 141 -7.24 -7.48 -6.61
N GLN A 142 -8.33 -7.52 -5.86
CA GLN A 142 -8.75 -6.42 -4.99
C GLN A 142 -7.74 -6.19 -3.89
N ARG A 143 -7.18 -7.25 -3.28
CA ARG A 143 -6.13 -7.12 -2.26
C ARG A 143 -4.85 -6.51 -2.84
N LEU A 144 -4.43 -6.94 -4.03
CA LEU A 144 -3.32 -6.35 -4.76
C LEU A 144 -3.50 -4.84 -4.94
N GLN A 145 -4.66 -4.42 -5.48
CA GLN A 145 -4.96 -3.00 -5.72
C GLN A 145 -4.98 -2.20 -4.42
N THR A 146 -5.64 -2.71 -3.39
CA THR A 146 -5.76 -2.02 -2.10
C THR A 146 -4.38 -1.79 -1.46
N ASN A 147 -3.53 -2.83 -1.41
CA ASN A 147 -2.20 -2.73 -0.81
C ASN A 147 -1.34 -1.67 -1.52
N VAL A 148 -1.26 -1.70 -2.86
CA VAL A 148 -0.40 -0.76 -3.60
C VAL A 148 -0.92 0.68 -3.52
N TRP A 149 -2.23 0.89 -3.48
CA TRP A 149 -2.82 2.21 -3.32
C TRP A 149 -2.48 2.82 -1.96
N ASP A 150 -2.61 2.04 -0.88
CA ASP A 150 -2.21 2.46 0.45
C ASP A 150 -0.74 2.87 0.49
N ASP A 151 0.12 2.06 -0.13
CA ASP A 151 1.57 2.24 -0.06
C ASP A 151 2.01 3.47 -0.86
N VAL A 152 1.49 3.64 -2.08
CA VAL A 152 1.76 4.81 -2.92
C VAL A 152 1.25 6.11 -2.28
N GLU A 153 0.05 6.10 -1.70
CA GLU A 153 -0.52 7.29 -1.05
C GLU A 153 0.32 7.72 0.15
N ARG A 154 0.68 6.76 1.01
CA ARG A 154 1.50 7.03 2.19
C ARG A 154 2.91 7.47 1.83
N ALA A 155 3.55 6.77 0.90
CA ALA A 155 4.91 7.10 0.49
C ALA A 155 5.00 8.48 -0.17
N SER A 156 4.03 8.84 -1.04
CA SER A 156 3.97 10.17 -1.66
C SER A 156 3.79 11.26 -0.61
N THR A 157 2.81 11.08 0.28
CA THR A 157 2.45 12.07 1.30
C THR A 157 3.58 12.28 2.29
N ASP A 158 4.20 11.19 2.77
CA ASP A 158 5.37 11.26 3.64
C ASP A 158 6.52 12.05 3.00
N ALA A 159 6.82 11.79 1.72
CA ALA A 159 7.86 12.52 1.01
C ALA A 159 7.53 14.01 0.84
N THR A 160 6.27 14.35 0.52
CA THR A 160 5.82 15.74 0.43
C THR A 160 5.93 16.46 1.78
N LEU A 161 5.46 15.86 2.87
CA LEU A 161 5.52 16.45 4.21
C LEU A 161 6.96 16.55 4.73
N GLY A 162 7.81 15.56 4.43
CA GLY A 162 9.24 15.61 4.72
C GLY A 162 9.92 16.80 4.03
N ARG A 163 9.53 17.10 2.78
CA ARG A 163 10.06 18.25 2.04
C ARG A 163 9.56 19.59 2.60
N TYR A 164 8.28 19.68 2.98
CA TYR A 164 7.75 20.87 3.68
C TYR A 164 8.51 21.15 4.98
N ARG A 165 8.69 20.11 5.81
CA ARG A 165 9.45 20.21 7.06
C ARG A 165 10.90 20.64 6.83
N GLY A 166 11.56 20.06 5.83
CA GLY A 166 12.91 20.44 5.41
C GLY A 166 13.01 21.90 4.92
N SER A 167 11.90 22.46 4.46
CA SER A 167 11.75 23.85 4.03
C SER A 167 11.21 24.77 5.13
N LYS A 168 11.17 24.30 6.39
CA LYS A 168 10.63 25.01 7.57
C LYS A 168 9.15 25.37 7.48
N VAL A 169 8.38 24.73 6.58
CA VAL A 169 6.93 24.78 6.56
C VAL A 169 6.42 23.68 7.48
N LEU A 170 5.90 24.07 8.65
CA LEU A 170 5.53 23.15 9.71
C LEU A 170 4.06 22.78 9.70
N GLU A 171 3.25 23.44 8.89
CA GLU A 171 1.81 23.22 8.80
C GLU A 171 1.38 22.88 7.37
N TYR A 172 0.31 22.10 7.25
CA TYR A 172 -0.27 21.72 5.98
C TYR A 172 -1.79 21.56 6.09
N ARG A 173 -2.48 21.60 4.94
CA ARG A 173 -3.89 21.25 4.80
C ARG A 173 -4.08 20.09 3.83
N ARG A 174 -5.20 19.39 3.93
CA ARG A 174 -5.62 18.43 2.90
C ARG A 174 -6.29 19.16 1.74
N VAL A 175 -5.94 18.80 0.51
CA VAL A 175 -6.58 19.31 -0.71
C VAL A 175 -7.49 18.22 -1.25
N LEU A 176 -8.76 18.52 -1.48
CA LEU A 176 -9.69 17.56 -2.06
C LEU A 176 -9.56 17.54 -3.58
N HIS A 177 -9.63 16.33 -4.17
CA HIS A 177 -9.77 16.15 -5.61
C HIS A 177 -11.04 15.34 -5.94
N PRO A 178 -12.24 15.90 -5.72
CA PRO A 178 -13.49 15.23 -6.07
C PRO A 178 -13.56 14.87 -7.56
N GLU A 179 -12.91 15.63 -8.43
CA GLU A 179 -12.77 15.40 -9.88
C GLU A 179 -12.03 14.10 -10.22
N LEU A 180 -11.23 13.57 -9.29
CA LEU A 180 -10.50 12.32 -9.45
C LEU A 180 -11.24 11.12 -8.85
N SER A 181 -12.44 11.33 -8.30
CA SER A 181 -13.27 10.32 -7.66
C SER A 181 -14.61 10.16 -8.38
N ARG A 182 -14.96 8.93 -8.75
CA ARG A 182 -16.26 8.61 -9.37
C ARG A 182 -17.45 8.95 -8.45
N SER A 183 -17.24 8.90 -7.13
CA SER A 183 -18.26 9.19 -6.12
C SER A 183 -18.01 10.51 -5.39
N GLY A 184 -17.02 11.31 -5.81
CA GLY A 184 -16.58 12.51 -5.08
C GLY A 184 -15.78 12.21 -3.80
N SER A 185 -15.51 13.26 -3.02
CA SER A 185 -14.81 13.18 -1.73
C SER A 185 -15.71 12.57 -0.65
N CYS A 186 -15.19 11.66 0.17
CA CYS A 186 -15.95 11.15 1.32
C CYS A 186 -16.02 12.20 2.43
N GLY A 187 -17.04 12.11 3.30
CA GLY A 187 -17.25 13.06 4.40
C GLY A 187 -16.04 13.22 5.33
N LEU A 188 -15.22 12.18 5.48
CA LEU A 188 -13.98 12.26 6.24
C LEU A 188 -12.92 13.13 5.58
N CYS A 189 -12.70 12.99 4.26
CA CYS A 189 -11.73 13.84 3.56
C CYS A 189 -12.19 15.31 3.60
N ILE A 190 -13.51 15.56 3.51
CA ILE A 190 -14.11 16.90 3.67
C ILE A 190 -13.80 17.49 5.06
N ALA A 191 -14.15 16.78 6.13
CA ALA A 191 -13.86 17.23 7.50
C ALA A 191 -12.37 17.39 7.76
N ALA A 192 -11.53 16.58 7.10
CA ALA A 192 -10.09 16.67 7.20
C ALA A 192 -9.54 17.90 6.45
N SER A 193 -10.12 18.31 5.34
CA SER A 193 -9.68 19.49 4.57
C SER A 193 -9.93 20.83 5.26
N ASP A 194 -10.86 20.87 6.21
CA ASP A 194 -11.23 22.08 6.96
C ASP A 194 -10.23 22.46 8.09
N ARG A 195 -9.19 21.64 8.32
CA ARG A 195 -8.25 21.83 9.43
C ARG A 195 -6.82 22.02 8.96
N TRP A 196 -6.02 22.67 9.80
CA TRP A 196 -4.56 22.71 9.70
C TRP A 196 -3.95 21.56 10.50
N TYR A 197 -2.83 21.04 10.00
CA TYR A 197 -2.12 19.94 10.61
C TYR A 197 -0.63 20.22 10.67
N SER A 198 0.01 19.74 11.73
CA SER A 198 1.47 19.75 11.79
C SER A 198 2.06 18.74 10.82
N THR A 199 3.05 19.14 10.02
CA THR A 199 3.87 18.24 9.20
C THR A 199 4.65 17.23 10.04
N GLY A 200 4.79 17.45 11.35
CA GLY A 200 5.35 16.50 12.32
C GLY A 200 4.41 15.34 12.66
N ALA A 201 3.10 15.52 12.46
CA ALA A 201 2.08 14.50 12.67
C ALA A 201 1.59 14.00 11.31
N LEU A 202 2.11 12.87 10.84
CA LEU A 202 1.59 12.24 9.63
C LEU A 202 0.20 11.67 9.93
N LEU A 203 -0.83 12.46 9.69
CA LEU A 203 -2.18 11.93 9.77
C LEU A 203 -2.39 10.94 8.64
N PRO A 204 -3.05 9.82 8.91
CA PRO A 204 -3.12 8.75 7.95
C PRO A 204 -4.08 9.05 6.81
N LEU A 205 -3.63 8.67 5.62
CA LEU A 205 -4.50 8.48 4.48
C LEU A 205 -4.88 7.01 4.43
N HIS A 206 -6.17 6.75 4.28
CA HIS A 206 -6.73 5.43 4.01
C HIS A 206 -6.85 5.21 2.50
N ALA A 207 -6.90 3.95 2.09
CA ALA A 207 -7.11 3.52 0.71
C ALA A 207 -8.19 4.35 0.00
N ASN A 208 -7.96 4.64 -1.28
CA ASN A 208 -8.92 5.23 -2.22
C ASN A 208 -9.35 6.69 -1.97
N CYS A 209 -8.89 7.39 -0.92
CA CYS A 209 -9.13 8.84 -0.86
C CYS A 209 -8.29 9.54 -1.95
N LYS A 210 -8.91 10.51 -2.63
CA LYS A 210 -8.27 11.34 -3.66
C LYS A 210 -7.89 12.70 -3.08
N CYS A 211 -7.28 12.73 -1.89
CA CYS A 211 -6.83 13.98 -1.30
C CYS A 211 -5.31 14.13 -1.36
N GLY A 212 -4.83 15.35 -1.59
CA GLY A 212 -3.43 15.76 -1.53
C GLY A 212 -3.11 16.55 -0.27
N VAL A 213 -1.92 17.16 -0.23
CA VAL A 213 -1.51 18.07 0.86
C VAL A 213 -0.92 19.37 0.32
N ALA A 214 -1.35 20.51 0.83
CA ALA A 214 -0.79 21.82 0.50
C ALA A 214 -0.08 22.43 1.71
N PRO A 215 1.01 23.20 1.51
CA PRO A 215 1.62 23.95 2.60
C PRO A 215 0.59 24.95 3.14
N ALA A 216 0.63 25.19 4.44
CA ALA A 216 -0.23 26.17 5.12
C ALA A 216 0.56 26.92 6.19
N GLY A 217 0.00 28.03 6.66
CA GLY A 217 0.53 28.87 7.72
C GLY A 217 -0.26 30.18 7.83
N SER A 218 0.01 30.99 8.86
CA SER A 218 -0.70 32.24 9.13
C SER A 218 -0.75 33.20 7.94
N ASP A 219 0.30 33.22 7.12
CA ASP A 219 0.51 34.23 6.08
C ASP A 219 0.20 33.69 4.67
N TYR A 220 -0.10 32.39 4.55
CA TYR A 220 -0.36 31.71 3.28
C TYR A 220 -1.25 30.48 3.52
N ASP A 221 -2.52 30.71 3.82
CA ASP A 221 -3.53 29.65 3.71
C ASP A 221 -4.03 29.61 2.27
N PRO A 222 -3.84 28.51 1.50
CA PRO A 222 -4.42 28.38 0.17
C PRO A 222 -5.96 28.47 0.18
N GLY A 223 -6.60 28.48 1.35
CA GLY A 223 -7.96 28.96 1.54
C GLY A 223 -8.94 28.16 0.72
N PHE A 224 -9.25 26.94 1.15
CA PHE A 224 -10.33 26.19 0.53
C PHE A 224 -11.65 26.49 1.23
N GLN A 225 -12.48 27.29 0.58
CA GLN A 225 -13.92 27.20 0.82
C GLN A 225 -14.37 25.84 0.28
N LEU A 226 -14.90 24.98 1.14
CA LEU A 226 -15.64 23.81 0.70
C LEU A 226 -16.72 24.31 -0.27
N ASN A 227 -16.66 23.88 -1.53
CA ASN A 227 -17.70 24.27 -2.48
C ASN A 227 -19.05 23.73 -1.97
N SER A 228 -20.14 24.42 -2.31
CA SER A 228 -21.46 24.09 -1.80
C SER A 228 -21.87 22.64 -2.05
N ASP A 229 -21.32 22.01 -3.08
CA ASP A 229 -21.72 20.68 -3.51
C ASP A 229 -21.06 19.58 -2.69
N ASP A 230 -19.79 19.75 -2.31
CA ASP A 230 -19.12 18.85 -1.36
C ASP A 230 -19.71 19.02 0.04
N LEU A 231 -20.05 20.25 0.45
CA LEU A 231 -20.75 20.51 1.71
C LEU A 231 -22.16 19.87 1.72
N LYS A 232 -22.92 19.99 0.64
CA LYS A 232 -24.22 19.33 0.46
C LYS A 232 -24.10 17.81 0.51
N LYS A 233 -23.08 17.21 -0.09
CA LYS A 233 -22.84 15.75 -0.02
C LYS A 233 -22.56 15.29 1.41
N LEU A 234 -21.75 16.05 2.16
CA LEU A 234 -21.51 15.76 3.58
C LEU A 234 -22.82 15.80 4.37
N TYR A 235 -23.64 16.84 4.17
CA TYR A 235 -24.92 16.97 4.86
C TYR A 235 -25.92 15.89 4.44
N ALA A 236 -25.95 15.50 3.17
CA ALA A 236 -26.77 14.38 2.70
C ALA A 236 -26.37 13.06 3.37
N GLN A 237 -25.06 12.79 3.49
CA GLN A 237 -24.54 11.60 4.19
C GLN A 237 -24.83 11.64 5.69
N ALA A 238 -24.79 12.82 6.31
CA ALA A 238 -25.15 13.01 7.70
C ALA A 238 -26.68 12.91 7.96
N GLY A 239 -27.51 13.00 6.92
CA GLY A 239 -28.97 13.11 7.06
C GLY A 239 -29.43 14.51 7.48
N GLY A 240 -28.61 15.54 7.27
CA GLY A 240 -28.93 16.94 7.54
C GLY A 240 -27.73 17.77 8.01
N THR A 241 -27.99 19.06 8.26
CA THR A 241 -27.01 20.04 8.78
C THR A 241 -27.03 20.17 10.30
N THR A 242 -27.98 19.52 10.98
CA THR A 242 -28.13 19.64 12.43
C THR A 242 -26.98 18.93 13.16
N ALA A 243 -26.63 19.41 14.36
CA ALA A 243 -25.64 18.74 15.20
C ALA A 243 -26.02 17.28 15.53
N ALA A 244 -27.31 16.94 15.50
CA ALA A 244 -27.80 15.57 15.64
C ALA A 244 -27.52 14.72 14.39
N ALA A 245 -27.78 15.26 13.19
CA ALA A 245 -27.50 14.59 11.92
C ALA A 245 -25.99 14.37 11.71
N LEU A 246 -25.16 15.37 12.02
CA LEU A 246 -23.70 15.26 11.89
C LEU A 246 -23.09 14.17 12.79
N LYS A 247 -23.77 13.74 13.86
CA LYS A 247 -23.35 12.59 14.69
C LYS A 247 -23.47 11.23 13.97
N ASN A 248 -24.13 11.16 12.82
CA ASN A 248 -24.22 9.96 12.00
C ASN A 248 -22.92 9.69 11.22
N VAL A 249 -22.06 10.70 11.05
CA VAL A 249 -20.73 10.58 10.41
C VAL A 249 -19.64 10.59 11.48
N ARG A 250 -19.69 9.63 12.41
CA ARG A 250 -18.62 9.45 13.39
C ARG A 250 -17.47 8.66 12.78
N VAL A 251 -16.26 9.08 13.11
CA VAL A 251 -15.03 8.40 12.73
C VAL A 251 -14.20 8.12 13.96
N LYS A 252 -13.45 7.02 13.92
CA LYS A 252 -12.46 6.66 14.93
C LYS A 252 -11.10 6.54 14.28
N THR A 253 -10.07 6.85 15.07
CA THR A 253 -8.71 6.46 14.72
C THR A 253 -8.48 5.06 15.27
N ILE A 254 -8.08 4.12 14.42
CA ILE A 254 -7.60 2.81 14.84
C ILE A 254 -6.11 2.69 14.51
N THR A 255 -5.34 2.03 15.37
CA THR A 255 -3.91 1.79 15.13
C THR A 255 -3.73 0.45 14.43
N HIS A 256 -3.58 0.48 13.11
CA HIS A 256 -3.23 -0.67 12.29
C HIS A 256 -1.76 -1.03 12.50
N GLY A 257 -1.42 -2.31 12.68
CA GLY A 257 -0.05 -2.70 13.02
C GLY A 257 1.05 -2.35 12.02
N GLU A 258 0.71 -2.32 10.73
CA GLU A 258 1.67 -1.99 9.67
C GLU A 258 1.62 -0.54 9.19
N LEU A 259 0.41 0.00 9.06
CA LEU A 259 0.14 1.33 8.53
C LEU A 259 0.13 2.39 9.63
N GLY A 260 -0.04 1.99 10.90
CA GLY A 260 -0.15 2.89 12.03
C GLY A 260 -1.56 3.39 12.21
N PRO A 261 -1.73 4.59 12.80
CA PRO A 261 -3.03 5.22 12.85
C PRO A 261 -3.68 5.16 11.46
N ILE A 262 -4.96 4.83 11.37
CA ILE A 262 -5.82 4.98 10.20
C ILE A 262 -7.18 5.48 10.68
N LEU A 263 -7.78 6.38 9.91
CA LEU A 263 -9.12 6.87 10.19
C LEU A 263 -10.14 5.95 9.53
N MET A 264 -11.13 5.51 10.30
CA MET A 264 -12.18 4.58 9.87
C MET A 264 -13.54 5.11 10.34
N ALA A 265 -14.62 4.60 9.73
CA ALA A 265 -15.97 4.82 10.26
C ALA A 265 -16.07 4.28 11.70
N GLN A 266 -16.90 4.91 12.54
CA GLN A 266 -17.02 4.57 13.96
C GLN A 266 -17.35 3.09 14.20
N ASP A 267 -18.20 2.53 13.35
CA ASP A 267 -18.69 1.16 13.38
C ASP A 267 -17.75 0.16 12.70
N ALA A 268 -16.67 0.63 12.06
CA ALA A 268 -15.69 -0.25 11.45
C ALA A 268 -15.13 -1.20 12.52
N ARG A 269 -15.12 -2.50 12.25
CA ARG A 269 -14.46 -3.46 13.14
C ARG A 269 -12.99 -3.09 13.28
N ASP A 270 -12.46 -3.19 14.50
CA ASP A 270 -11.02 -3.02 14.69
C ASP A 270 -10.28 -3.99 13.78
N THR A 271 -9.18 -3.53 13.19
CA THR A 271 -8.37 -4.39 12.31
C THR A 271 -8.03 -5.67 13.05
N PRO A 272 -8.08 -6.86 12.40
CA PRO A 272 -7.75 -8.14 13.06
C PRO A 272 -6.40 -8.13 13.78
N ASN A 273 -5.50 -7.22 13.37
CA ASN A 273 -4.20 -6.94 13.96
C ASN A 273 -4.12 -5.47 14.45
N SER A 274 -5.00 -5.07 15.38
CA SER A 274 -4.80 -3.82 16.12
C SER A 274 -3.47 -3.90 16.86
N VAL A 275 -2.65 -2.85 16.76
CA VAL A 275 -1.43 -2.75 17.57
C VAL A 275 -1.68 -1.87 18.79
N PRO A 276 -1.27 -2.30 20.01
CA PRO A 276 -0.61 -3.59 20.28
C PRO A 276 -1.57 -4.70 20.71
N GLY A 277 -1.61 -5.80 19.95
CA GLY A 277 -1.82 -7.13 20.53
C GLY A 277 -0.60 -7.51 21.39
N LYS A 278 -0.77 -8.46 22.33
CA LYS A 278 0.18 -8.83 23.40
C LYS A 278 1.64 -9.08 22.97
N ASP A 279 1.89 -9.35 21.68
CA ASP A 279 3.20 -9.68 21.10
C ASP A 279 3.71 -8.67 20.06
N SER A 280 3.05 -7.53 19.82
CA SER A 280 3.45 -6.64 18.71
C SER A 280 4.48 -5.57 19.13
N ASP A 281 5.52 -5.42 18.32
CA ASP A 281 6.33 -4.20 18.30
C ASP A 281 5.41 -2.98 18.06
N LYS A 282 5.51 -1.98 18.94
CA LYS A 282 4.73 -0.74 18.83
C LYS A 282 4.95 -0.13 17.44
N TRP A 283 3.87 0.31 16.80
CA TRP A 283 3.97 1.01 15.52
C TRP A 283 4.87 2.24 15.65
N THR A 284 5.72 2.46 14.65
CA THR A 284 6.60 3.61 14.52
C THR A 284 6.44 4.22 13.13
N THR A 285 6.71 5.53 13.00
CA THR A 285 6.73 6.18 11.68
C THR A 285 7.81 5.53 10.83
N PRO A 286 7.49 5.04 9.62
CA PRO A 286 8.48 4.43 8.75
C PRO A 286 9.60 5.43 8.41
N ASP A 287 10.84 4.95 8.45
CA ASP A 287 12.02 5.72 8.09
C ASP A 287 13.03 4.85 7.32
N ARG A 288 14.22 5.41 7.07
CA ARG A 288 15.27 4.66 6.38
C ARG A 288 15.75 3.46 7.20
N LYS A 289 15.81 3.57 8.53
CA LYS A 289 16.26 2.50 9.42
C LYS A 289 15.29 1.33 9.40
N THR A 290 13.98 1.58 9.49
CA THR A 290 12.95 0.53 9.40
C THR A 290 12.99 -0.15 8.02
N THR A 291 13.22 0.63 6.95
CA THR A 291 13.38 0.08 5.59
C THR A 291 14.60 -0.82 5.46
N LEU A 292 15.73 -0.47 6.07
CA LEU A 292 16.93 -1.32 6.07
C LEU A 292 16.71 -2.60 6.90
N GLN A 293 16.01 -2.51 8.04
CA GLN A 293 15.62 -3.69 8.82
C GLN A 293 14.70 -4.63 8.02
N GLN A 294 13.80 -4.09 7.21
CA GLN A 294 12.97 -4.87 6.29
C GLN A 294 13.80 -5.60 5.24
N PHE A 295 14.76 -4.91 4.63
CA PHE A 295 15.68 -5.53 3.66
C PHE A 295 16.53 -6.63 4.30
N GLN A 296 16.94 -6.44 5.55
CA GLN A 296 17.64 -7.47 6.30
C GLN A 296 16.77 -8.72 6.50
N ARG A 297 15.50 -8.57 6.93
CA ARG A 297 14.54 -9.69 7.02
C ARG A 297 14.31 -10.38 5.67
N MET A 298 14.12 -9.60 4.61
CA MET A 298 13.97 -10.13 3.25
C MET A 298 15.20 -10.93 2.80
N LYS A 299 16.41 -10.44 3.10
CA LYS A 299 17.67 -11.15 2.81
C LYS A 299 17.74 -12.49 3.55
N ASP A 300 17.45 -12.49 4.85
CA ASP A 300 17.55 -13.70 5.67
C ASP A 300 16.52 -14.74 5.24
N ARG A 301 15.28 -14.32 4.97
CA ARG A 301 14.24 -15.17 4.39
C ARG A 301 14.63 -15.72 3.03
N ALA A 302 15.23 -14.90 2.19
CA ALA A 302 15.66 -15.30 0.84
C ALA A 302 16.76 -16.36 0.89
N ILE A 303 17.72 -16.23 1.81
CA ILE A 303 18.76 -17.25 2.06
C ILE A 303 18.12 -18.55 2.52
N GLU A 304 17.19 -18.49 3.46
CA GLU A 304 16.51 -19.69 3.96
C GLU A 304 15.69 -20.36 2.86
N PHE A 305 14.89 -19.60 2.10
CA PHE A 305 14.06 -20.13 1.02
C PHE A 305 14.91 -20.71 -0.11
N SER A 306 16.08 -20.14 -0.42
CA SER A 306 17.02 -20.69 -1.39
C SER A 306 17.44 -22.13 -1.06
N LYS A 307 17.65 -22.46 0.22
CA LYS A 307 17.94 -23.84 0.65
C LYS A 307 16.76 -24.77 0.33
N ARG A 308 15.53 -24.29 0.52
CA ARG A 308 14.30 -25.06 0.33
C ARG A 308 13.96 -25.26 -1.14
N TYR A 309 14.17 -24.23 -1.98
CA TYR A 309 14.11 -24.40 -3.44
C TYR A 309 15.10 -25.45 -3.92
N LYS A 310 16.35 -25.40 -3.46
CA LYS A 310 17.37 -26.40 -3.80
C LYS A 310 16.92 -27.80 -3.39
N GLN A 311 16.42 -27.97 -2.17
CA GLN A 311 15.95 -29.27 -1.66
C GLN A 311 14.81 -29.86 -2.53
N VAL A 312 13.82 -29.06 -2.91
CA VAL A 312 12.75 -29.52 -3.82
C VAL A 312 13.30 -29.85 -5.20
N SER A 313 14.22 -29.03 -5.72
CA SER A 313 14.84 -29.24 -7.03
C SER A 313 15.68 -30.51 -7.08
N ASP A 314 16.43 -30.83 -6.02
CA ASP A 314 17.32 -31.98 -5.97
C ASP A 314 16.55 -33.28 -5.72
N THR A 315 15.49 -33.23 -4.91
CA THR A 315 14.74 -34.43 -4.49
C THR A 315 13.50 -34.72 -5.33
N GLY A 316 12.95 -33.72 -6.03
CA GLY A 316 11.65 -33.82 -6.69
C GLY A 316 10.47 -34.01 -5.73
N LYS A 317 10.64 -33.75 -4.43
CA LYS A 317 9.64 -33.97 -3.38
C LYS A 317 9.22 -32.68 -2.70
N GLU A 318 8.03 -32.68 -2.11
CA GLU A 318 7.53 -31.58 -1.28
C GLU A 318 8.41 -31.41 -0.02
N VAL A 319 8.67 -30.15 0.34
CA VAL A 319 9.40 -29.76 1.55
C VAL A 319 8.50 -28.84 2.38
N SER A 320 8.21 -29.25 3.61
CA SER A 320 7.52 -28.43 4.61
C SER A 320 8.50 -27.94 5.67
N PHE A 321 8.44 -26.67 6.04
CA PHE A 321 9.32 -26.07 7.04
C PHE A 321 8.65 -24.89 7.76
N ARG A 322 9.09 -24.59 8.98
CA ARG A 322 8.60 -23.44 9.75
C ARG A 322 9.64 -22.32 9.74
N TYR A 323 9.20 -21.10 9.45
CA TYR A 323 10.05 -19.90 9.44
C TYR A 323 9.20 -18.68 9.82
N GLU A 324 9.74 -17.75 10.62
CA GLU A 324 9.01 -16.54 11.07
C GLU A 324 7.58 -16.84 11.59
N GLY A 325 7.42 -17.91 12.37
CA GLY A 325 6.14 -18.30 12.96
C GLY A 325 5.17 -19.01 12.00
N ARG A 326 5.43 -19.03 10.68
CA ARG A 326 4.57 -19.64 9.65
C ARG A 326 5.15 -20.97 9.13
N THR A 327 4.27 -21.90 8.81
CA THR A 327 4.61 -23.12 8.06
C THR A 327 4.49 -22.85 6.56
N TYR A 328 5.55 -23.17 5.83
CA TYR A 328 5.65 -23.08 4.38
C TYR A 328 5.67 -24.47 3.76
N ARG A 329 5.06 -24.61 2.57
CA ARG A 329 5.08 -25.85 1.79
C ARG A 329 5.55 -25.59 0.37
N PHE A 330 6.74 -26.08 0.06
CA PHE A 330 7.36 -25.94 -1.25
C PHE A 330 7.17 -27.25 -2.02
N LYS A 331 6.53 -27.20 -3.18
CA LYS A 331 6.21 -28.37 -4.00
C LYS A 331 6.88 -28.31 -5.37
N PRO A 332 7.17 -29.45 -6.02
CA PRO A 332 7.52 -29.48 -7.44
C PRO A 332 6.46 -28.76 -8.28
N SER A 333 6.91 -27.94 -9.22
CA SER A 333 6.04 -27.23 -10.18
C SER A 333 6.86 -26.85 -11.40
N ILE A 334 6.21 -26.76 -12.56
CA ILE A 334 6.80 -26.22 -13.79
C ILE A 334 7.32 -24.78 -13.58
N HIS A 335 6.73 -24.04 -12.65
CA HIS A 335 7.10 -22.66 -12.33
C HIS A 335 8.22 -22.56 -11.27
N LEU A 336 8.65 -23.67 -10.67
CA LEU A 336 9.61 -23.66 -9.55
C LEU A 336 10.94 -22.99 -9.91
N ARG A 337 11.49 -23.31 -11.08
CA ARG A 337 12.77 -22.75 -11.56
C ARG A 337 12.67 -21.23 -11.73
N GLN A 338 11.59 -20.75 -12.34
CA GLN A 338 11.37 -19.33 -12.56
C GLN A 338 11.16 -18.57 -11.23
N SER A 339 10.39 -19.15 -10.31
CA SER A 339 10.17 -18.61 -8.97
C SER A 339 11.47 -18.51 -8.16
N TRP A 340 12.34 -19.52 -8.25
CA TRP A 340 13.65 -19.46 -7.61
C TRP A 340 14.55 -18.37 -8.22
N ALA A 341 14.51 -18.19 -9.55
CA ALA A 341 15.24 -17.12 -10.21
C ALA A 341 14.77 -15.72 -9.74
N TYR A 342 13.47 -15.51 -9.58
CA TYR A 342 12.93 -14.27 -9.03
C TYR A 342 13.37 -14.02 -7.58
N GLN A 343 13.37 -15.06 -6.74
CA GLN A 343 13.86 -14.95 -5.36
C GLN A 343 15.36 -14.63 -5.30
N ARG A 344 16.18 -15.20 -6.19
CA ARG A 344 17.61 -14.88 -6.28
C ARG A 344 17.85 -13.44 -6.73
N ALA A 345 17.06 -12.94 -7.68
CA ALA A 345 17.10 -11.54 -8.09
C ALA A 345 16.75 -10.60 -6.92
N LEU A 346 15.72 -10.95 -6.13
CA LEU A 346 15.39 -10.24 -4.89
C LEU A 346 16.57 -10.22 -3.92
N LEU A 347 17.19 -11.37 -3.66
CA LEU A 347 18.33 -11.50 -2.74
C LEU A 347 19.48 -10.56 -3.15
N ASN A 348 19.88 -10.61 -4.42
CA ASN A 348 20.95 -9.77 -4.94
C ASN A 348 20.63 -8.28 -4.79
N GLN A 349 19.38 -7.90 -5.08
CA GLN A 349 18.95 -6.50 -5.00
C GLN A 349 18.90 -5.99 -3.56
N VAL A 350 18.38 -6.77 -2.61
CA VAL A 350 18.34 -6.36 -1.19
C VAL A 350 19.75 -6.30 -0.60
N GLN A 351 20.66 -7.21 -1.00
CA GLN A 351 22.07 -7.14 -0.61
C GLN A 351 22.73 -5.86 -1.12
N SER A 352 22.48 -5.49 -2.38
CA SER A 352 22.97 -4.22 -2.94
C SER A 352 22.42 -3.00 -2.18
N MET A 353 21.12 -3.00 -1.85
CA MET A 353 20.49 -1.92 -1.08
C MET A 353 20.97 -1.82 0.37
N LEU A 354 21.43 -2.92 0.96
CA LEU A 354 22.06 -2.96 2.29
C LEU A 354 23.54 -2.54 2.23
N GLY A 355 24.27 -2.97 1.20
CA GLY A 355 25.69 -2.63 1.02
C GLY A 355 25.92 -1.17 0.63
N THR A 356 24.99 -0.54 -0.08
CA THR A 356 25.00 0.91 -0.35
C THR A 356 24.68 1.77 0.89
N ALA A 357 24.32 1.15 2.01
CA ALA A 357 24.06 1.82 3.28
C ALA A 357 25.21 1.68 4.30
N ALA A 358 26.30 0.98 3.94
CA ALA A 358 27.47 0.73 4.77
C ALA A 358 28.59 1.75 4.54
#